data_AF-R7J466-F1
#
_entry.id   AF-R7J466-F1
#
_cell.length_a   1.000
_cell.length_b   1.000
_cell.length_c   1.000
_cell.angle_alpha   90.00
_cell.angle_beta   90.00
_cell.angle_gamma   90.00
#
_symmetry.space_group_name_H-M   'P 1'
#
loop_
_entity.id
_entity.type
_entity.pdbx_description
1 polymer ?
#
loop_
_entity_poly.entity_id
_entity_poly.type
_entity_poly.pdbx_seq_one_letter_code
_entity_poly.pdbx_strand_id
1 'polypeptide(L)'
;MRHAITKLASLHLCATEEARRRIIQMGEQPDSVITVGAPGVYNALKMPKMSSDELRQNLDGFDIDPERTLLVTYHPETNDYASTPAQRFEALLQALDRFPNCNVILTGTNNDAGAEGIRSLAAEYAAANDGRVLTVESLGARRYLSAMARCAAVVGNSSSGIIEAPSMHIPTVDIGGRQAGRQCAASVIHCGAGADDIAAAIALALTPEARNRAATAANPYYRDDTPRIIAEAILSHLPLSIAKTFHDIPNP
;
A
#
# COMPACT_ATOMS: atom_id res chain seq x y z
N MET A 1 17.67 7.67 2.21
CA MET A 1 17.05 8.24 3.43
C MET A 1 16.74 7.19 4.51
N ARG A 2 15.94 6.14 4.24
CA ARG A 2 15.55 5.13 5.27
C ARG A 2 16.75 4.44 5.94
N HIS A 3 17.74 3.99 5.17
CA HIS A 3 18.95 3.38 5.74
C HIS A 3 19.77 4.32 6.63
N ALA A 4 19.78 5.62 6.33
CA ALA A 4 20.45 6.60 7.17
C ALA A 4 19.72 6.77 8.51
N ILE A 5 18.38 6.82 8.50
CA ILE A 5 17.56 6.86 9.72
C ILE A 5 17.83 5.63 10.58
N THR A 6 17.94 4.43 9.99
CA THR A 6 18.34 3.22 10.70
C THR A 6 19.70 3.39 11.38
N LYS A 7 20.72 3.97 10.75
CA LYS A 7 22.00 4.17 11.43
C LYS A 7 21.93 5.21 12.56
N LEU A 8 20.97 6.11 12.55
CA LEU A 8 20.78 7.13 13.60
C LEU A 8 19.90 6.65 14.77
N ALA A 9 18.99 5.70 14.54
CA ALA A 9 18.09 5.21 15.59
C ALA A 9 18.77 4.21 16.54
N SER A 10 18.44 4.25 17.84
CA SER A 10 18.95 3.32 18.86
C SER A 10 18.13 2.03 19.02
N LEU A 11 16.85 2.06 18.65
CA LEU A 11 15.91 0.94 18.71
C LEU A 11 15.16 0.85 17.38
N HIS A 12 15.05 -0.36 16.83
CA HIS A 12 14.43 -0.62 15.53
C HIS A 12 13.21 -1.51 15.69
N LEU A 13 12.03 -0.93 15.48
CA LEU A 13 10.77 -1.66 15.47
C LEU A 13 10.36 -1.88 14.01
N CYS A 14 10.61 -3.08 13.50
CA CYS A 14 10.41 -3.42 12.09
C CYS A 14 9.20 -4.34 11.90
N ALA A 15 8.60 -4.31 10.72
CA ALA A 15 7.35 -5.02 10.49
C ALA A 15 7.52 -6.51 10.16
N THR A 16 8.66 -6.91 9.58
CA THR A 16 8.89 -8.29 9.12
C THR A 16 10.26 -8.81 9.58
N GLU A 17 10.40 -10.13 9.68
CA GLU A 17 11.68 -10.78 9.99
C GLU A 17 12.73 -10.54 8.90
N GLU A 18 12.31 -10.38 7.65
CA GLU A 18 13.21 -10.00 6.57
C GLU A 18 13.78 -8.60 6.76
N ALA A 19 12.94 -7.63 7.16
CA ALA A 19 13.41 -6.30 7.50
C ALA A 19 14.37 -6.33 8.70
N ARG A 20 14.08 -7.17 9.72
CA ARG A 20 14.99 -7.40 10.85
C ARG A 20 16.36 -7.87 10.39
N ARG A 21 16.42 -8.89 9.54
CA ARG A 21 17.70 -9.40 8.98
C ARG A 21 18.49 -8.33 8.24
N ARG A 22 17.83 -7.53 7.39
CA ARG A 22 18.48 -6.44 6.65
C ARG A 22 19.03 -5.35 7.59
N ILE A 23 18.30 -5.01 8.66
CA ILE A 23 18.75 -4.02 9.64
C ILE A 23 19.98 -4.54 10.40
N ILE A 24 19.97 -5.80 10.83
CA ILE A 24 21.15 -6.44 11.47
C ILE A 24 22.34 -6.46 10.51
N GLN A 25 22.11 -6.76 9.22
CA GLN A 25 23.13 -6.72 8.17
C GLN A 25 23.75 -5.33 7.97
N MET A 26 23.05 -4.26 8.35
CA MET A 26 23.61 -2.90 8.36
C MET A 26 24.44 -2.59 9.62
N GLY A 27 24.76 -3.61 10.42
CA GLY A 27 25.56 -3.51 11.63
C GLY A 27 24.80 -2.96 12.83
N GLU A 28 23.48 -3.17 12.87
CA GLU A 28 22.69 -2.90 14.08
C GLU A 28 22.70 -4.13 15.00
N GLN A 29 22.70 -3.89 16.31
CA GLN A 29 22.75 -4.97 17.31
C GLN A 29 21.45 -5.79 17.25
N PRO A 30 21.52 -7.14 17.18
CA PRO A 30 20.33 -7.99 17.07
C PRO A 30 19.27 -7.75 18.15
N ASP A 31 19.70 -7.45 19.37
CA ASP A 31 18.81 -7.21 20.52
C ASP A 31 18.06 -5.88 20.42
N SER A 32 18.58 -4.90 19.70
CA SER A 32 17.91 -3.62 19.45
C SER A 32 17.02 -3.63 18.20
N VAL A 33 16.87 -4.78 17.53
CA VAL A 33 16.02 -4.93 16.35
C VAL A 33 14.89 -5.91 16.65
N ILE A 34 13.68 -5.38 16.77
CA ILE A 34 12.50 -6.15 17.15
C ILE A 34 11.50 -6.16 16.00
N THR A 35 11.05 -7.36 15.63
CA THR A 35 9.95 -7.53 14.69
C THR A 35 8.63 -7.39 15.44
N VAL A 36 7.85 -6.36 15.10
CA VAL A 36 6.62 -6.01 15.82
C VAL A 36 5.35 -6.14 14.97
N GLY A 37 5.49 -6.35 13.65
CA GLY A 37 4.37 -6.25 12.71
C GLY A 37 4.13 -4.81 12.26
N ALA A 38 3.19 -4.60 11.34
CA ALA A 38 2.84 -3.26 10.87
C ALA A 38 1.66 -2.68 11.67
N PRO A 39 1.80 -1.49 12.30
CA PRO A 39 0.69 -0.80 12.96
C PRO A 39 -0.49 -0.53 12.01
N GLY A 40 -0.20 -0.28 10.72
CA GLY A 40 -1.22 -0.12 9.68
C GLY A 40 -2.10 -1.36 9.52
N VAL A 41 -1.53 -2.56 9.61
CA VAL A 41 -2.29 -3.83 9.57
C VAL A 41 -3.16 -3.98 10.82
N TYR A 42 -2.64 -3.65 12.01
CA TYR A 42 -3.45 -3.66 13.22
C TYR A 42 -4.67 -2.72 13.08
N ASN A 43 -4.46 -1.50 12.57
CA ASN A 43 -5.53 -0.55 12.32
C ASN A 43 -6.51 -1.04 11.25
N ALA A 44 -6.03 -1.67 10.18
CA ALA A 44 -6.86 -2.29 9.15
C ALA A 44 -7.83 -3.31 9.76
N LEU A 45 -7.37 -4.12 10.71
CA LEU A 45 -8.19 -5.17 11.32
C LEU A 45 -9.05 -4.70 12.49
N LYS A 46 -8.58 -3.75 13.31
CA LYS A 46 -9.23 -3.40 14.59
C LYS A 46 -10.01 -2.09 14.56
N MET A 47 -9.71 -1.17 13.64
CA MET A 47 -10.44 0.09 13.55
C MET A 47 -11.88 -0.17 13.08
N PRO A 48 -12.91 0.33 13.81
CA PRO A 48 -14.30 0.22 13.39
C PRO A 48 -14.51 0.79 11.98
N LYS A 49 -14.98 -0.06 11.08
CA LYS A 49 -15.27 0.32 9.70
C LYS A 49 -16.62 1.02 9.62
N MET A 50 -16.75 1.93 8.67
CA MET A 50 -18.04 2.54 8.34
C MET A 50 -18.98 1.46 7.79
N SER A 51 -20.28 1.60 7.99
CA SER A 51 -21.27 0.82 7.22
C SER A 51 -21.24 1.25 5.75
N SER A 52 -21.88 0.48 4.86
CA SER A 52 -21.97 0.87 3.45
C SER A 52 -22.72 2.19 3.28
N ASP A 53 -23.82 2.40 4.02
CA ASP A 53 -24.59 3.65 3.98
C ASP A 53 -23.79 4.85 4.53
N GLU A 54 -23.08 4.67 5.65
CA GLU A 54 -22.24 5.72 6.23
C GLU A 54 -21.13 6.10 5.25
N LEU A 55 -20.49 5.10 4.63
CA LEU A 55 -19.42 5.34 3.66
C LEU A 55 -19.94 6.06 2.42
N ARG A 56 -21.08 5.63 1.87
CA ARG A 56 -21.73 6.29 0.72
C ARG A 56 -22.08 7.76 1.01
N GLN A 57 -22.61 8.05 2.20
CA GLN A 57 -22.87 9.45 2.62
C GLN A 57 -21.58 10.27 2.74
N ASN A 58 -20.49 9.64 3.19
CA ASN A 58 -19.17 10.29 3.32
C ASN A 58 -18.42 10.44 1.98
N LEU A 59 -18.96 9.88 0.89
CA LEU A 59 -18.43 9.93 -0.46
C LEU A 59 -19.44 10.59 -1.43
N ASP A 60 -20.24 11.53 -0.93
CA ASP A 60 -21.20 12.33 -1.71
C ASP A 60 -22.19 11.47 -2.54
N GLY A 61 -22.59 10.32 -1.98
CA GLY A 61 -23.54 9.41 -2.62
C GLY A 61 -22.90 8.35 -3.52
N PHE A 62 -21.58 8.37 -3.70
CA PHE A 62 -20.83 7.38 -4.47
C PHE A 62 -20.88 6.00 -3.80
N ASP A 63 -21.28 4.98 -4.56
CA ASP A 63 -21.45 3.63 -4.05
C ASP A 63 -20.22 2.75 -4.32
N ILE A 64 -19.91 1.87 -3.37
CA ILE A 64 -18.80 0.92 -3.49
C ILE A 64 -19.37 -0.47 -3.70
N ASP A 65 -19.22 -0.96 -4.93
CA ASP A 65 -19.55 -2.31 -5.32
C ASP A 65 -18.34 -3.24 -5.00
N PRO A 66 -18.51 -4.24 -4.13
CA PRO A 66 -17.46 -5.23 -3.80
C PRO A 66 -16.94 -6.05 -4.97
N GLU A 67 -17.67 -6.09 -6.09
CA GLU A 67 -17.25 -6.82 -7.28
C GLU A 67 -16.71 -5.91 -8.38
N ARG A 68 -16.95 -4.58 -8.30
CA ARG A 68 -16.71 -3.66 -9.42
C ARG A 68 -16.05 -2.33 -9.06
N THR A 69 -15.85 -2.02 -7.78
CA THR A 69 -15.14 -0.78 -7.40
C THR A 69 -13.65 -1.03 -7.27
N LEU A 70 -12.85 -0.25 -7.99
CA LEU A 70 -11.39 -0.22 -7.87
C LEU A 70 -10.97 0.93 -6.97
N LEU A 71 -10.18 0.65 -5.93
CA LEU A 71 -9.56 1.67 -5.09
C LEU A 71 -8.15 1.97 -5.61
N VAL A 72 -7.98 3.14 -6.21
CA VAL A 72 -6.81 3.45 -7.02
C VAL A 72 -5.95 4.53 -6.35
N THR A 73 -4.66 4.24 -6.17
CA THR A 73 -3.68 5.19 -5.62
C THR A 73 -2.37 5.07 -6.38
N TYR A 74 -1.96 6.15 -7.05
CA TYR A 74 -0.71 6.17 -7.82
C TYR A 74 0.18 7.36 -7.42
N HIS A 75 1.44 7.07 -7.11
CA HIS A 75 2.49 8.01 -6.73
C HIS A 75 3.53 8.13 -7.85
N PRO A 76 4.12 9.32 -8.09
CA PRO A 76 5.21 9.48 -9.04
C PRO A 76 6.36 8.53 -8.69
N GLU A 77 6.86 7.84 -9.71
CA GLU A 77 8.10 7.06 -9.63
C GLU A 77 9.19 7.84 -10.35
N THR A 78 10.17 8.33 -9.61
CA THR A 78 11.20 9.26 -10.13
C THR A 78 12.50 8.59 -10.55
N ASN A 79 12.63 7.28 -10.31
CA ASN A 79 13.85 6.52 -10.62
C ASN A 79 13.89 5.99 -12.06
N ASP A 80 12.82 6.16 -12.82
CA ASP A 80 12.76 5.73 -14.22
C ASP A 80 12.77 6.93 -15.15
N TYR A 81 13.83 7.04 -15.94
CA TYR A 81 14.08 8.15 -16.85
C TYR A 81 13.46 7.95 -18.24
N ALA A 82 12.92 6.75 -18.54
CA ALA A 82 12.38 6.45 -19.86
C ALA A 82 10.97 7.01 -20.09
N SER A 83 10.23 7.34 -19.02
CA SER A 83 8.88 7.91 -19.12
C SER A 83 8.58 8.79 -17.91
N THR A 84 7.84 9.88 -18.14
CA THR A 84 7.46 10.77 -17.05
C THR A 84 6.41 10.12 -16.14
N PRO A 85 6.30 10.56 -14.87
CA PRO A 85 5.20 10.13 -14.00
C PRO A 85 3.81 10.34 -14.58
N ALA A 86 3.60 11.43 -15.33
CA ALA A 86 2.35 11.72 -16.01
C ALA A 86 2.03 10.68 -17.10
N GLN A 87 3.00 10.31 -17.95
CA GLN A 87 2.81 9.30 -18.99
C GLN A 87 2.44 7.92 -18.42
N ARG A 88 3.03 7.54 -17.28
CA ARG A 88 2.66 6.28 -16.59
C ARG A 88 1.26 6.35 -16.01
N PHE A 89 0.89 7.50 -15.47
CA PHE A 89 -0.45 7.70 -14.96
C PHE A 89 -1.49 7.68 -16.09
N GLU A 90 -1.20 8.28 -17.25
CA GLU A 90 -2.03 8.16 -18.46
C GLU A 90 -2.22 6.70 -18.88
N ALA A 91 -1.17 5.88 -18.83
CA ALA A 91 -1.27 4.45 -19.12
C ALA A 91 -2.20 3.71 -18.13
N LEU A 92 -2.18 4.08 -16.85
CA LEU A 92 -3.14 3.59 -15.86
C LEU A 92 -4.57 4.02 -16.21
N LEU A 93 -4.80 5.29 -16.58
CA LEU A 93 -6.13 5.77 -16.99
C LEU A 93 -6.65 5.03 -18.23
N GLN A 94 -5.80 4.84 -19.25
CA GLN A 94 -6.11 4.05 -20.44
C GLN A 94 -6.44 2.58 -20.13
N ALA A 95 -5.80 2.00 -19.11
CA ALA A 95 -6.13 0.66 -18.65
C ALA A 95 -7.51 0.62 -17.96
N LEU A 96 -7.83 1.62 -17.13
CA LEU A 96 -9.13 1.75 -16.45
C LEU A 96 -10.30 1.92 -17.44
N ASP A 97 -10.07 2.55 -18.59
CA ASP A 97 -11.08 2.71 -19.65
C ASP A 97 -11.52 1.37 -20.28
N ARG A 98 -10.71 0.31 -20.14
CA ARG A 98 -11.07 -1.04 -20.59
C ARG A 98 -12.07 -1.73 -19.68
N PHE A 99 -12.41 -1.11 -18.54
CA PHE A 99 -13.36 -1.62 -17.56
C PHE A 99 -14.49 -0.60 -17.34
N PRO A 100 -15.31 -0.29 -18.36
CA PRO A 100 -16.35 0.75 -18.26
C PRO A 100 -17.44 0.42 -17.22
N ASN A 101 -17.58 -0.85 -16.84
CA ASN A 101 -18.53 -1.31 -15.83
C ASN A 101 -17.97 -1.26 -14.40
N CYS A 102 -16.73 -0.81 -14.21
CA CYS A 102 -16.11 -0.65 -12.90
C CYS A 102 -16.19 0.82 -12.44
N ASN A 103 -16.54 0.99 -11.17
CA ASN A 103 -16.44 2.26 -10.47
C ASN A 103 -15.00 2.47 -10.00
N VAL A 104 -14.53 3.71 -9.97
CA VAL A 104 -13.14 4.01 -9.59
C VAL A 104 -13.13 5.07 -8.51
N ILE A 105 -12.45 4.78 -7.39
CA ILE A 105 -12.09 5.79 -6.39
C ILE A 105 -10.60 6.09 -6.58
N LEU A 106 -10.29 7.25 -7.13
CA LEU A 106 -8.92 7.75 -7.30
C LEU A 106 -8.54 8.61 -6.09
N THR A 107 -7.59 8.13 -5.28
CA THR A 107 -7.07 8.92 -4.17
C THR A 107 -5.89 9.79 -4.59
N GLY A 108 -5.68 10.90 -3.87
CA GLY A 108 -4.57 11.81 -4.10
C GLY A 108 -3.19 11.16 -4.08
N THR A 109 -2.26 11.84 -4.73
CA THR A 109 -0.86 11.43 -4.85
C THR A 109 0.02 12.11 -3.81
N ASN A 110 1.26 11.67 -3.64
CA ASN A 110 2.19 12.30 -2.69
C ASN A 110 2.83 13.54 -3.33
N ASN A 111 3.41 14.43 -2.53
CA ASN A 111 3.97 15.71 -3.00
C ASN A 111 5.36 15.60 -3.66
N ASP A 112 5.66 14.47 -4.29
CA ASP A 112 6.93 14.25 -4.98
C ASP A 112 6.94 15.00 -6.34
N ALA A 113 8.12 15.10 -6.94
CA ALA A 113 8.26 15.70 -8.28
C ALA A 113 7.37 14.95 -9.30
N GLY A 114 6.57 15.70 -10.07
CA GLY A 114 5.61 15.14 -11.02
C GLY A 114 4.19 14.91 -10.48
N ALA A 115 3.95 15.16 -9.18
CA ALA A 115 2.63 15.04 -8.56
C ALA A 115 1.55 15.93 -9.21
N GLU A 116 1.92 17.14 -9.61
CA GLU A 116 0.95 18.10 -10.17
C GLU A 116 0.33 17.61 -11.48
N GLY A 117 1.15 17.06 -12.39
CA GLY A 117 0.63 16.48 -13.62
C GLY A 117 -0.33 15.32 -13.38
N ILE A 118 -0.05 14.48 -12.37
CA ILE A 118 -0.95 13.39 -11.96
C ILE A 118 -2.28 13.95 -11.42
N ARG A 119 -2.25 15.00 -10.59
CA ARG A 119 -3.46 15.64 -10.07
C ARG A 119 -4.33 16.23 -11.19
N SER A 120 -3.73 16.96 -12.13
CA SER A 120 -4.45 17.53 -13.27
C SER A 120 -5.12 16.43 -14.10
N LEU A 121 -4.36 15.38 -14.46
CA LEU A 121 -4.89 14.25 -15.22
C LEU A 121 -6.01 13.50 -14.48
N ALA A 122 -5.90 13.33 -13.16
CA ALA A 122 -6.93 12.67 -12.36
C ALA A 122 -8.23 13.48 -12.34
N ALA A 123 -8.13 14.80 -12.19
CA ALA A 123 -9.29 15.70 -12.20
C ALA A 123 -9.97 15.72 -13.57
N GLU A 124 -9.20 15.81 -14.66
CA GLU A 124 -9.71 15.74 -16.03
C GLU A 124 -10.40 14.40 -16.31
N TYR A 125 -9.80 13.29 -15.87
CA TYR A 125 -10.36 11.95 -16.04
C TYR A 125 -11.68 11.78 -15.29
N ALA A 126 -11.77 12.29 -14.06
CA ALA A 126 -13.01 12.26 -13.28
C ALA A 126 -14.12 13.09 -13.93
N ALA A 127 -13.80 14.30 -14.40
CA ALA A 127 -14.76 15.16 -15.10
C ALA A 127 -15.29 14.52 -16.39
N ALA A 128 -14.45 13.77 -17.12
CA ALA A 128 -14.84 13.05 -18.32
C ALA A 128 -15.65 11.77 -18.05
N ASN A 129 -15.66 11.27 -16.81
CA ASN A 129 -16.29 10.01 -16.39
C ASN A 129 -17.23 10.22 -15.19
N ASP A 130 -18.01 11.30 -15.22
CA ASP A 130 -18.90 11.68 -14.14
C ASP A 130 -19.83 10.52 -13.71
N GLY A 131 -20.01 10.36 -12.41
CA GLY A 131 -20.74 9.25 -11.80
C GLY A 131 -20.00 7.91 -11.72
N ARG A 132 -19.00 7.64 -12.60
CA ARG A 132 -18.19 6.40 -12.56
C ARG A 132 -16.91 6.57 -11.74
N VAL A 133 -16.31 7.75 -11.80
CA VAL A 133 -15.00 8.03 -11.20
C VAL A 133 -15.13 9.10 -10.12
N LEU A 134 -14.71 8.78 -8.90
CA LEU A 134 -14.61 9.70 -7.79
C LEU A 134 -13.14 9.99 -7.48
N THR A 135 -12.74 11.27 -7.50
CA THR A 135 -11.43 11.71 -7.02
C THR A 135 -11.51 12.29 -5.62
N VAL A 136 -10.62 11.85 -4.73
CA VAL A 136 -10.53 12.37 -3.36
C VAL A 136 -9.07 12.58 -2.97
N GLU A 137 -8.66 13.81 -2.66
CA GLU A 137 -7.25 14.09 -2.29
C GLU A 137 -6.82 13.27 -1.06
N SER A 138 -7.68 13.16 -0.05
CA SER A 138 -7.45 12.27 1.08
C SER A 138 -8.75 11.77 1.69
N LEU A 139 -8.88 10.44 1.76
CA LEU A 139 -9.95 9.78 2.49
C LEU A 139 -9.72 9.80 4.01
N GLY A 140 -8.47 9.97 4.46
CA GLY A 140 -8.11 9.68 5.85
C GLY A 140 -8.29 8.19 6.19
N ALA A 141 -7.78 7.77 7.36
CA ALA A 141 -7.64 6.35 7.67
C ALA A 141 -8.98 5.58 7.70
N ARG A 142 -10.02 6.11 8.36
CA ARG A 142 -11.29 5.39 8.54
C ARG A 142 -12.04 5.18 7.22
N ARG A 143 -12.16 6.22 6.39
CA ARG A 143 -12.82 6.09 5.07
C ARG A 143 -11.99 5.21 4.13
N TYR A 144 -10.68 5.39 4.09
CA TYR A 144 -9.79 4.60 3.23
C TYR A 144 -9.86 3.10 3.56
N LEU A 145 -9.74 2.73 4.83
CA LEU A 145 -9.82 1.32 5.24
C LEU A 145 -11.24 0.75 5.08
N SER A 146 -12.29 1.58 5.18
CA SER A 146 -13.67 1.15 4.94
C SER A 146 -13.97 0.91 3.46
N ALA A 147 -13.37 1.74 2.58
CA ALA A 147 -13.44 1.58 1.13
C ALA A 147 -12.61 0.37 0.68
N MET A 148 -11.38 0.21 1.20
CA MET A 148 -10.53 -0.93 0.86
C MET A 148 -11.21 -2.25 1.19
N ALA A 149 -11.76 -2.38 2.41
CA ALA A 149 -12.46 -3.60 2.85
C ALA A 149 -13.70 -3.98 2.02
N ARG A 150 -14.13 -3.12 1.09
CA ARG A 150 -15.32 -3.29 0.26
C ARG A 150 -15.05 -3.13 -1.23
N CYS A 151 -13.82 -2.88 -1.65
CA CYS A 151 -13.51 -2.74 -3.07
C CYS A 151 -13.17 -4.11 -3.67
N ALA A 152 -13.30 -4.23 -4.98
CA ALA A 152 -12.97 -5.44 -5.72
C ALA A 152 -11.45 -5.67 -5.80
N ALA A 153 -10.70 -4.59 -5.95
CA ALA A 153 -9.24 -4.61 -5.95
C ALA A 153 -8.66 -3.24 -5.59
N VAL A 154 -7.46 -3.28 -5.00
CA VAL A 154 -6.59 -2.10 -4.87
C VAL A 154 -5.68 -2.04 -6.09
N VAL A 155 -5.58 -0.88 -6.73
CA VAL A 155 -4.78 -0.71 -7.96
C VAL A 155 -3.84 0.48 -7.83
N GLY A 156 -2.62 0.35 -8.33
CA GLY A 156 -1.66 1.44 -8.37
C GLY A 156 -0.32 1.02 -7.80
N ASN A 157 0.33 1.89 -7.04
CA ASN A 157 1.66 1.60 -6.50
C ASN A 157 1.80 2.08 -5.05
N SER A 158 0.69 2.21 -4.34
CA SER A 158 0.68 2.53 -2.91
C SER A 158 1.20 1.35 -2.09
N SER A 159 1.90 1.64 -0.98
CA SER A 159 2.31 0.59 -0.04
C SER A 159 1.12 -0.11 0.61
N SER A 160 -0.06 0.49 0.58
CA SER A 160 -1.26 -0.07 1.19
C SER A 160 -1.79 -1.31 0.48
N GLY A 161 -1.53 -1.46 -0.81
CA GLY A 161 -1.78 -2.71 -1.53
C GLY A 161 -0.87 -3.85 -1.06
N ILE A 162 0.31 -3.53 -0.53
CA ILE A 162 1.29 -4.53 -0.07
C ILE A 162 1.16 -4.82 1.42
N ILE A 163 0.90 -3.78 2.22
CA ILE A 163 0.90 -3.87 3.69
C ILE A 163 -0.51 -4.18 4.21
N GLU A 164 -1.51 -3.35 3.94
CA GLU A 164 -2.84 -3.47 4.54
C GLU A 164 -3.80 -4.40 3.78
N ALA A 165 -3.84 -4.29 2.44
CA ALA A 165 -4.82 -5.00 1.59
C ALA A 165 -4.82 -6.53 1.77
N PRO A 166 -3.68 -7.22 1.93
CA PRO A 166 -3.69 -8.67 2.13
C PRO A 166 -4.44 -9.10 3.41
N SER A 167 -4.35 -8.33 4.49
CA SER A 167 -5.11 -8.60 5.73
C SER A 167 -6.59 -8.29 5.62
N MET A 168 -7.01 -7.52 4.61
CA MET A 168 -8.41 -7.28 4.28
C MET A 168 -8.91 -8.22 3.18
N HIS A 169 -8.10 -9.18 2.74
CA HIS A 169 -8.42 -10.16 1.71
C HIS A 169 -8.76 -9.55 0.35
N ILE A 170 -8.14 -8.42 0.03
CA ILE A 170 -8.37 -7.69 -1.21
C ILE A 170 -7.21 -7.94 -2.19
N PRO A 171 -7.48 -8.38 -3.43
CA PRO A 171 -6.47 -8.45 -4.48
C PRO A 171 -5.83 -7.08 -4.73
N THR A 172 -4.54 -7.07 -5.01
CA THR A 172 -3.80 -5.84 -5.33
C THR A 172 -3.15 -5.95 -6.70
N VAL A 173 -3.31 -4.93 -7.54
CA VAL A 173 -2.50 -4.69 -8.74
C VAL A 173 -1.41 -3.70 -8.38
N ASP A 174 -0.17 -4.18 -8.29
CA ASP A 174 1.03 -3.38 -7.99
C ASP A 174 1.76 -3.03 -9.28
N ILE A 175 1.75 -1.75 -9.61
CA ILE A 175 2.20 -1.19 -10.89
C ILE A 175 3.63 -0.67 -10.76
N GLY A 176 4.51 -1.17 -11.63
CA GLY A 176 5.87 -0.65 -11.78
C GLY A 176 6.81 -1.06 -10.65
N GLY A 177 7.86 -0.27 -10.43
CA GLY A 177 8.98 -0.63 -9.56
C GLY A 177 8.90 -0.11 -8.12
N ARG A 178 7.90 0.73 -7.78
CA ARG A 178 7.89 1.50 -6.53
C ARG A 178 7.91 0.62 -5.28
N GLN A 179 7.29 -0.56 -5.33
CA GLN A 179 7.25 -1.52 -4.22
C GLN A 179 8.29 -2.64 -4.35
N ALA A 180 9.17 -2.60 -5.36
CA ALA A 180 10.17 -3.64 -5.59
C ALA A 180 11.05 -3.90 -4.35
N GLY A 181 11.33 -5.18 -4.10
CA GLY A 181 12.14 -5.63 -2.95
C GLY A 181 11.41 -5.69 -1.61
N ARG A 182 10.10 -5.40 -1.58
CA ARG A 182 9.24 -5.68 -0.43
C ARG A 182 8.75 -7.13 -0.45
N GLN A 183 8.50 -7.66 0.74
CA GLN A 183 7.85 -8.95 0.89
C GLN A 183 6.36 -8.77 0.56
N CYS A 184 5.85 -9.53 -0.40
CA CYS A 184 4.46 -9.44 -0.84
C CYS A 184 3.70 -10.72 -0.49
N ALA A 185 2.41 -10.57 -0.19
CA ALA A 185 1.50 -11.70 -0.08
C ALA A 185 1.12 -12.25 -1.46
N ALA A 186 0.62 -13.49 -1.52
CA ALA A 186 0.17 -14.10 -2.78
C ALA A 186 -1.03 -13.37 -3.44
N SER A 187 -1.68 -12.46 -2.71
CA SER A 187 -2.78 -11.61 -3.19
C SER A 187 -2.31 -10.44 -4.07
N VAL A 188 -1.01 -10.20 -4.16
CA VAL A 188 -0.42 -9.10 -4.95
C VAL A 188 -0.05 -9.59 -6.35
N ILE A 189 -0.56 -8.89 -7.36
CA ILE A 189 -0.32 -9.11 -8.78
C ILE A 189 0.59 -7.97 -9.24
N HIS A 190 1.84 -8.29 -9.54
CA HIS A 190 2.80 -7.32 -10.08
C HIS A 190 2.61 -7.19 -11.59
N CYS A 191 2.69 -5.96 -12.11
CA CYS A 191 2.65 -5.70 -13.55
C CYS A 191 3.59 -4.56 -13.96
N GLY A 192 3.83 -4.47 -15.27
CA GLY A 192 4.49 -3.31 -15.88
C GLY A 192 3.65 -2.04 -15.76
N ALA A 193 4.24 -0.92 -16.15
CA ALA A 193 3.57 0.40 -16.14
C ALA A 193 2.83 0.74 -17.45
N GLY A 194 2.79 -0.19 -18.41
CA GLY A 194 2.08 -0.01 -19.67
C GLY A 194 0.58 -0.32 -19.54
N ALA A 195 -0.25 0.31 -20.37
CA ALA A 195 -1.71 0.16 -20.30
C ALA A 195 -2.18 -1.29 -20.50
N ASP A 196 -1.52 -2.06 -21.37
CA ASP A 196 -1.83 -3.47 -21.61
C ASP A 196 -1.52 -4.35 -20.38
N ASP A 197 -0.35 -4.16 -19.77
CA ASP A 197 0.07 -4.91 -18.58
C ASP A 197 -0.86 -4.62 -17.40
N ILE A 198 -1.17 -3.33 -17.18
CA ILE A 198 -2.06 -2.89 -16.11
C ILE A 198 -3.47 -3.46 -16.34
N ALA A 199 -3.99 -3.40 -17.56
CA ALA A 199 -5.30 -3.94 -17.87
C ALA A 199 -5.36 -5.46 -17.67
N ALA A 200 -4.34 -6.20 -18.10
CA ALA A 200 -4.26 -7.65 -17.89
C ALA A 200 -4.24 -7.99 -16.39
N ALA A 201 -3.51 -7.22 -15.58
CA ALA A 201 -3.45 -7.40 -14.14
C ALA A 201 -4.78 -7.06 -13.44
N ILE A 202 -5.47 -5.99 -13.85
CA ILE A 202 -6.81 -5.66 -13.36
C ILE A 202 -7.80 -6.76 -13.71
N ALA A 203 -7.79 -7.26 -14.96
CA ALA A 203 -8.65 -8.35 -15.39
C ALA A 203 -8.44 -9.60 -14.51
N LEU A 204 -7.17 -9.95 -14.23
CA LEU A 204 -6.84 -11.05 -13.31
C LEU A 204 -7.34 -10.79 -11.89
N ALA A 205 -7.11 -9.59 -11.34
CA ALA A 205 -7.53 -9.22 -9.99
C ALA A 205 -9.04 -9.33 -9.76
N LEU A 206 -9.84 -9.08 -10.80
CA LEU A 206 -11.30 -9.18 -10.78
C LEU A 206 -11.83 -10.62 -10.92
N THR A 207 -10.97 -11.61 -11.14
CA THR A 207 -11.39 -13.02 -11.25
C THR A 207 -11.74 -13.63 -9.89
N PRO A 208 -12.62 -14.65 -9.87
CA PRO A 208 -12.85 -15.46 -8.67
C PRO A 208 -11.57 -16.12 -8.13
N GLU A 209 -10.64 -16.50 -9.01
CA GLU A 209 -9.36 -17.10 -8.61
C GLU A 209 -8.52 -16.13 -7.78
N ALA A 210 -8.37 -14.88 -8.23
CA ALA A 210 -7.63 -13.86 -7.49
C ALA A 210 -8.29 -13.54 -6.14
N ARG A 211 -9.63 -13.47 -6.09
CA ARG A 211 -10.37 -13.31 -4.82
C ARG A 211 -10.10 -14.45 -3.84
N ASN A 212 -10.15 -15.70 -4.31
CA ASN A 212 -9.85 -16.87 -3.47
C ASN A 212 -8.39 -16.88 -2.99
N ARG A 213 -7.47 -16.47 -3.86
CA ARG A 213 -6.05 -16.30 -3.50
C ARG A 213 -5.87 -15.23 -2.44
N ALA A 214 -6.57 -14.11 -2.54
CA ALA A 214 -6.53 -13.04 -1.53
C ALA A 214 -7.17 -13.44 -0.19
N ALA A 215 -8.26 -14.21 -0.23
CA ALA A 215 -8.92 -14.74 0.98
C ALA A 215 -8.03 -15.69 1.81
N THR A 216 -7.07 -16.36 1.16
CA THR A 216 -6.19 -17.35 1.82
C THR A 216 -4.75 -16.88 1.98
N ALA A 217 -4.39 -15.71 1.43
CA ALA A 217 -3.03 -15.20 1.48
C ALA A 217 -2.62 -14.80 2.90
N ALA A 218 -1.47 -15.30 3.36
CA ALA A 218 -0.84 -14.82 4.58
C ALA A 218 -0.23 -13.44 4.33
N ASN A 219 -0.53 -12.48 5.22
CA ASN A 219 0.09 -11.17 5.18
C ASN A 219 1.42 -11.17 5.96
N PRO A 220 2.59 -10.97 5.30
CA PRO A 220 3.88 -10.96 5.99
C PRO A 220 4.05 -9.83 7.00
N TYR A 221 3.23 -8.77 6.91
CA TYR A 221 3.23 -7.64 7.82
C TYR A 221 2.28 -7.80 9.01
N TYR A 222 1.46 -8.86 9.02
CA TYR A 222 0.55 -9.14 10.12
C TYR A 222 1.32 -9.69 11.32
N ARG A 223 1.04 -9.11 12.48
CA ARG A 223 1.39 -9.68 13.78
C ARG A 223 0.28 -9.36 14.76
N ASP A 224 -0.14 -10.36 15.51
CA ASP A 224 -1.18 -10.15 16.52
C ASP A 224 -0.68 -9.17 17.60
N ASP A 225 -1.58 -8.30 18.04
CA ASP A 225 -1.34 -7.31 19.08
C ASP A 225 -0.08 -6.44 18.92
N THR A 226 0.16 -5.96 17.69
CA THR A 226 1.27 -5.07 17.33
C THR A 226 1.49 -3.91 18.33
N PRO A 227 0.47 -3.17 18.82
CA PRO A 227 0.67 -2.07 19.76
C PRO A 227 1.27 -2.50 21.10
N ARG A 228 0.84 -3.64 21.66
CA ARG A 228 1.41 -4.16 22.91
C ARG A 228 2.88 -4.53 22.73
N ILE A 229 3.23 -5.20 21.64
CA ILE A 229 4.61 -5.59 21.33
C ILE A 229 5.51 -4.35 21.18
N ILE A 230 5.01 -3.30 20.53
CA ILE A 230 5.70 -2.01 20.44
C ILE A 230 5.93 -1.41 21.83
N ALA A 231 4.90 -1.37 22.68
CA ALA A 231 5.00 -0.82 24.02
C ALA A 231 6.01 -1.58 24.89
N GLU A 232 5.94 -2.92 24.89
CA GLU A 232 6.88 -3.79 25.61
C GLU A 232 8.32 -3.62 25.11
N ALA A 233 8.52 -3.52 23.79
CA ALA A 233 9.83 -3.26 23.21
C ALA A 233 10.41 -1.91 23.66
N ILE A 234 9.59 -0.85 23.70
CA ILE A 234 10.05 0.47 24.17
C ILE A 234 10.38 0.42 25.66
N LEU A 235 9.49 -0.12 26.50
CA LEU A 235 9.67 -0.16 27.96
C LEU A 235 10.89 -0.98 28.38
N SER A 236 11.17 -2.09 27.68
CA SER A 236 12.33 -2.95 27.96
C SER A 236 13.68 -2.34 27.56
N HIS A 237 13.68 -1.29 26.72
CA HIS A 237 14.90 -0.66 26.20
C HIS A 237 15.14 0.74 26.74
N LEU A 238 14.32 1.21 27.69
CA LEU A 238 14.52 2.49 28.37
C LEU A 238 15.39 2.32 29.63
N PRO A 239 16.34 3.25 29.88
CA PRO A 239 16.71 4.38 29.03
C PRO A 239 17.48 3.93 27.77
N LEU A 240 17.24 4.59 26.65
CA LEU A 240 17.93 4.27 25.40
C LEU A 240 19.42 4.60 25.52
N SER A 241 20.28 3.64 25.20
CA SER A 241 21.72 3.91 25.04
C SER A 241 21.96 4.77 23.79
N ILE A 242 22.80 5.79 23.93
CA ILE A 242 23.27 6.63 22.83
C ILE A 242 24.53 6.01 22.18
N ALA A 243 25.25 5.17 22.93
CA ALA A 243 26.44 4.50 22.41
C ALA A 243 26.04 3.30 21.53
N LYS A 244 26.22 3.46 20.21
CA LYS A 244 26.02 2.39 19.22
C LYS A 244 27.36 1.79 18.83
N THR A 245 27.45 0.47 18.86
CA THR A 245 28.56 -0.30 18.29
C THR A 245 28.10 -0.96 16.99
N PHE A 246 29.01 -1.05 16.01
CA PHE A 246 28.73 -1.79 14.79
C PHE A 246 28.74 -3.29 15.07
N HIS A 247 27.68 -3.99 14.66
CA HIS A 247 27.59 -5.44 14.76
C HIS A 247 28.14 -6.10 13.50
N ASP A 248 29.31 -6.72 13.57
CA ASP A 248 29.84 -7.51 12.45
C ASP A 248 29.14 -8.87 12.38
N ILE A 249 28.62 -9.20 11.19
CA ILE A 249 28.08 -10.55 10.93
C ILE A 249 29.27 -11.48 10.65
N PRO A 250 29.31 -12.69 11.25
CA PRO A 250 30.34 -13.67 10.94
C PRO A 250 30.41 -13.95 9.44
N ASN A 251 31.61 -13.97 8.86
CA ASN A 251 31.77 -14.41 7.47
C ASN A 251 31.28 -15.87 7.34
N PRO A 252 30.48 -16.19 6.30
CA PRO A 252 30.03 -17.55 6.03
C PRO A 252 31.18 -18.50 5.71
#